data_AF-K9R7M8-F1
#
_entry.id   AF-K9R7M8-F1
#
_cell.length_a   1.000
_cell.length_b   1.000
_cell.length_c   1.000
_cell.angle_alpha   90.00
_cell.angle_beta   90.00
_cell.angle_gamma   90.00
#
_symmetry.space_group_name_H-M   'P 1'
#
loop_
_entity.id
_entity.type
_entity.pdbx_description
1 polymer ?
#
loop_
_entity_poly.entity_id
_entity_poly.type
_entity_poly.pdbx_seq_one_letter_code
_entity_poly.pdbx_strand_id
1 'polypeptide(L)'
;MKNQFAIATIVFLSSFSFTTAAQAANSQHVRQLLATKQCPNCDLSNAGLVMSDLSGADLRGANLSGANLSRANLSGADLRDANLSGAGLFGANLSNAKLSRVNLLGADLRNTYLVNAKLTDIEVESANLQGATGISSQIAKPEQFYAWGVASAEKGNLQQATQYFNQAINAKPDYAGAYLARGIARYHMLDSKGAFQDAQFAKKLFKSQKDITGLQTAQAFMLEIQTPQEGKVRPSKPDFVDFVGSLSSVLLQFLPF
;
A
#
# COMPACT_ATOMS: atom_id res chain seq x y z
N MET A 1 0.42 77.84 43.19
CA MET A 1 1.01 76.86 44.13
C MET A 1 0.56 75.47 43.71
N LYS A 2 1.54 74.63 43.37
CA LYS A 2 1.63 73.16 43.51
C LYS A 2 0.46 72.21 43.14
N ASN A 3 0.93 71.13 42.48
CA ASN A 3 0.48 69.73 42.48
C ASN A 3 -0.61 69.31 41.48
N GLN A 4 -0.49 68.18 40.77
CA GLN A 4 0.58 67.20 40.56
C GLN A 4 0.15 66.31 39.37
N PHE A 5 1.13 65.74 38.69
CA PHE A 5 1.01 64.81 37.57
C PHE A 5 0.25 63.52 37.93
N ALA A 6 -0.55 63.00 36.99
CA ALA A 6 -0.80 61.56 36.89
C ALA A 6 -0.98 61.17 35.41
N ILE A 7 -0.03 60.39 34.92
CA ILE A 7 0.03 59.77 33.60
C ILE A 7 -0.89 58.54 33.62
N ALA A 8 -1.77 58.41 32.63
CA ALA A 8 -2.50 57.16 32.39
C ALA A 8 -2.28 56.74 30.93
N THR A 9 -1.17 56.06 30.68
CA THR A 9 -0.89 55.41 29.39
C THR A 9 -1.75 54.16 29.31
N ILE A 10 -2.83 54.22 28.54
CA ILE A 10 -3.68 53.06 28.26
C ILE A 10 -2.94 52.20 27.23
N VAL A 11 -2.29 51.14 27.72
CA VAL A 11 -1.76 50.07 26.85
C VAL A 11 -2.95 49.22 26.42
N PHE A 12 -3.36 49.35 25.16
CA PHE A 12 -4.27 48.40 24.53
C PHE A 12 -3.51 47.08 24.33
N LEU A 13 -3.68 46.12 25.24
CA LEU A 13 -3.26 44.74 24.99
C LEU A 13 -4.19 44.14 23.94
N SER A 14 -3.74 44.10 22.69
CA SER A 14 -4.34 43.25 21.66
C SER A 14 -3.97 41.80 21.96
N SER A 15 -4.85 41.08 22.64
CA SER A 15 -4.77 39.62 22.76
C SER A 15 -5.11 39.00 21.40
N PHE A 16 -4.10 38.80 20.56
CA PHE A 16 -4.19 37.86 19.45
C PHE A 16 -4.27 36.44 20.00
N SER A 17 -5.48 35.96 20.22
CA SER A 17 -5.72 34.52 20.40
C SER A 17 -5.82 33.89 19.03
N PHE A 18 -4.68 33.55 18.41
CA PHE A 18 -4.66 32.52 17.37
C PHE A 18 -4.61 31.16 18.07
N THR A 19 -5.75 30.76 18.65
CA THR A 19 -5.98 29.34 18.86
C THR A 19 -6.56 28.82 17.57
N THR A 20 -5.77 28.11 16.78
CA THR A 20 -6.34 27.11 15.87
C THR A 20 -6.98 26.08 16.80
N ALA A 21 -8.25 26.30 17.17
CA ALA A 21 -9.03 25.25 17.77
C ALA A 21 -8.97 24.10 16.77
N ALA A 22 -8.28 23.01 17.14
CA ALA A 22 -8.43 21.74 16.43
C ALA A 22 -9.93 21.52 16.33
N GLN A 23 -10.49 21.57 15.12
CA GLN A 23 -11.92 21.40 14.93
C GLN A 23 -12.26 20.00 15.44
N ALA A 24 -12.88 19.95 16.61
CA ALA A 24 -13.32 18.70 17.20
C ALA A 24 -14.36 18.08 16.26
N ALA A 25 -14.21 16.80 15.98
CA ALA A 25 -15.13 16.06 15.11
C ALA A 25 -16.59 16.25 15.57
N ASN A 26 -17.52 16.21 14.62
CA ASN A 26 -18.94 16.37 14.90
C ASN A 26 -19.46 15.24 15.82
N SER A 27 -19.57 15.55 17.12
CA SER A 27 -19.93 14.56 18.14
C SER A 27 -21.33 13.97 17.97
N GLN A 28 -22.24 14.67 17.29
CA GLN A 28 -23.58 14.17 17.01
C GLN A 28 -23.52 13.08 15.93
N HIS A 29 -22.84 13.34 14.82
CA HIS A 29 -22.68 12.36 13.74
C HIS A 29 -21.84 11.17 14.16
N VAL A 30 -20.78 11.37 14.95
CA VAL A 30 -19.99 10.26 15.51
C VAL A 30 -20.87 9.37 16.38
N ARG A 31 -21.68 9.95 17.28
CA ARG A 31 -22.62 9.17 18.11
C ARG A 31 -23.67 8.44 17.26
N GLN A 32 -24.23 9.11 16.25
CA GLN A 32 -25.17 8.50 15.32
C GLN A 32 -24.55 7.29 14.60
N LEU A 33 -23.37 7.45 14.01
CA LEU A 33 -22.66 6.36 13.33
C LEU A 33 -22.41 5.19 14.27
N LEU A 34 -21.86 5.45 15.45
CA LEU A 34 -21.48 4.38 16.38
C LEU A 34 -22.71 3.61 16.89
N ALA A 35 -23.82 4.31 17.15
CA ALA A 35 -25.05 3.71 17.66
C ALA A 35 -25.87 2.99 16.58
N THR A 36 -25.94 3.53 15.37
CA THR A 36 -26.91 3.08 14.35
C THR A 36 -26.28 2.43 13.13
N LYS A 37 -24.98 2.65 12.90
CA LYS A 37 -24.29 2.35 11.63
C LYS A 37 -24.89 3.06 10.41
N GLN A 38 -25.73 4.08 10.61
CA GLN A 38 -26.38 4.85 9.54
C GLN A 38 -25.89 6.29 9.58
N CYS A 39 -25.02 6.66 8.65
CA CYS A 39 -24.50 8.01 8.54
C CYS A 39 -24.30 8.46 7.07
N PRO A 40 -25.32 8.35 6.20
CA PRO A 40 -25.21 8.89 4.85
C PRO A 40 -25.06 10.42 4.91
N ASN A 41 -24.10 10.95 4.16
CA ASN A 41 -23.76 12.37 4.09
C ASN A 41 -23.36 13.01 5.43
N CYS A 42 -23.00 12.22 6.44
CA CYS A 42 -22.51 12.76 7.70
C CYS A 42 -21.17 13.48 7.53
N ASP A 43 -21.01 14.57 8.25
CA ASP A 43 -19.69 15.14 8.54
C ASP A 43 -19.04 14.37 9.68
N LEU A 44 -18.00 13.60 9.35
CA LEU A 44 -17.14 12.82 10.23
C LEU A 44 -15.67 13.23 10.04
N SER A 45 -15.42 14.43 9.54
CA SER A 45 -14.08 14.93 9.32
C SER A 45 -13.29 14.96 10.63
N ASN A 46 -12.02 14.55 10.56
CA ASN A 46 -11.11 14.42 11.71
C ASN A 46 -11.62 13.52 12.86
N ALA A 47 -12.63 12.67 12.63
CA ALA A 47 -13.16 11.80 13.66
C ALA A 47 -12.12 10.74 14.10
N GLY A 48 -12.02 10.53 15.42
CA GLY A 48 -11.28 9.41 16.01
C GLY A 48 -12.15 8.16 16.05
N LEU A 49 -11.95 7.25 15.09
CA LEU A 49 -12.72 6.01 14.91
C LEU A 49 -11.82 4.76 14.96
N VAL A 50 -10.67 4.87 15.65
CA VAL A 50 -9.69 3.80 15.82
C VAL A 50 -10.37 2.56 16.42
N MET A 51 -10.11 1.39 15.82
CA MET A 51 -10.65 0.09 16.27
C MET A 51 -12.18 0.03 16.39
N SER A 52 -12.91 0.98 15.81
CA SER A 52 -14.37 0.99 15.84
C SER A 52 -14.93 -0.14 14.98
N ASP A 53 -15.97 -0.81 15.48
CA ASP A 53 -16.78 -1.68 14.63
C ASP A 53 -17.74 -0.83 13.81
N LEU A 54 -17.53 -0.78 12.51
CA LEU A 54 -18.32 -0.08 11.51
C LEU A 54 -18.76 -1.05 10.39
N SER A 55 -18.80 -2.35 10.71
CA SER A 55 -19.21 -3.37 9.74
C SER A 55 -20.63 -3.12 9.25
N GLY A 56 -20.81 -3.24 7.93
CA GLY A 56 -22.08 -2.99 7.25
C GLY A 56 -22.59 -1.55 7.33
N ALA A 57 -21.81 -0.59 7.83
CA ALA A 57 -22.27 0.79 7.98
C ALA A 57 -22.60 1.45 6.64
N ASP A 58 -23.67 2.24 6.63
CA ASP A 58 -24.00 3.14 5.53
C ASP A 58 -23.29 4.48 5.75
N LEU A 59 -22.23 4.71 4.97
CA LEU A 59 -21.39 5.90 4.98
C LEU A 59 -21.41 6.58 3.60
N ARG A 60 -22.46 6.36 2.80
CA ARG A 60 -22.58 6.92 1.46
C ARG A 60 -22.49 8.45 1.50
N GLY A 61 -21.59 9.03 0.72
CA GLY A 61 -21.38 10.48 0.69
C GLY A 61 -20.82 11.10 1.98
N ALA A 62 -20.44 10.30 2.98
CA ALA A 62 -19.93 10.84 4.24
C ALA A 62 -18.58 11.55 4.04
N ASN A 63 -18.38 12.66 4.74
CA ASN A 63 -17.10 13.33 4.80
C ASN A 63 -16.26 12.72 5.94
N LEU A 64 -15.26 11.90 5.59
CA LEU A 64 -14.31 11.27 6.51
C LEU A 64 -12.89 11.84 6.34
N SER A 65 -12.76 13.04 5.77
CA SER A 65 -11.45 13.66 5.52
C SER A 65 -10.65 13.79 6.82
N GLY A 66 -9.42 13.30 6.83
CA GLY A 66 -8.55 13.33 8.01
C GLY A 66 -9.00 12.44 9.18
N ALA A 67 -10.06 11.63 9.03
CA ALA A 67 -10.50 10.74 10.09
C ALA A 67 -9.45 9.65 10.38
N ASN A 68 -9.31 9.27 11.65
CA ASN A 68 -8.46 8.15 12.05
C ASN A 68 -9.30 6.89 12.21
N LEU A 69 -9.28 6.03 11.20
CA LEU A 69 -9.95 4.73 11.10
C LEU A 69 -8.98 3.56 11.29
N SER A 70 -7.81 3.81 11.90
CA SER A 70 -6.78 2.77 12.08
C SER A 70 -7.37 1.54 12.77
N ARG A 71 -7.20 0.37 12.15
CA ARG A 71 -7.71 -0.93 12.62
C ARG A 71 -9.24 -1.00 12.79
N ALA A 72 -10.01 -0.07 12.23
CA ALA A 72 -11.47 -0.15 12.25
C ALA A 72 -11.97 -1.35 11.42
N ASN A 73 -13.10 -1.92 11.81
CA ASN A 73 -13.79 -2.91 11.02
C ASN A 73 -14.82 -2.22 10.11
N LEU A 74 -14.53 -2.06 8.83
CA LEU A 74 -15.42 -1.51 7.80
C LEU A 74 -15.93 -2.60 6.85
N SER A 75 -15.87 -3.86 7.27
CA SER A 75 -16.26 -4.97 6.39
C SER A 75 -17.72 -4.83 5.94
N GLY A 76 -17.96 -4.94 4.64
CA GLY A 76 -19.30 -4.77 4.04
C GLY A 76 -19.87 -3.35 4.09
N ALA A 77 -19.14 -2.34 4.60
CA ALA A 77 -19.62 -0.97 4.65
C ALA A 77 -19.86 -0.38 3.25
N ASP A 78 -20.86 0.49 3.15
CA ASP A 78 -21.19 1.23 1.94
C ASP A 78 -20.59 2.64 2.01
N LEU A 79 -19.44 2.83 1.35
CA LEU A 79 -18.67 4.08 1.34
C LEU A 79 -18.78 4.80 0.00
N ARG A 80 -19.75 4.44 -0.86
CA ARG A 80 -19.87 5.08 -2.18
C ARG A 80 -19.96 6.59 -2.06
N ASP A 81 -19.21 7.30 -2.90
CA ASP A 81 -19.14 8.77 -2.92
C ASP A 81 -18.57 9.42 -1.64
N ALA A 82 -18.00 8.65 -0.70
CA ALA A 82 -17.41 9.20 0.52
C ALA A 82 -16.08 9.92 0.26
N ASN A 83 -15.78 10.92 1.09
CA ASN A 83 -14.49 11.60 1.08
C ASN A 83 -13.56 11.04 2.17
N LEU A 84 -12.53 10.29 1.80
CA LEU A 84 -11.50 9.75 2.70
C LEU A 84 -10.14 10.47 2.53
N SER A 85 -10.12 11.67 1.95
CA SER A 85 -8.87 12.41 1.75
C SER A 85 -8.08 12.59 3.06
N GLY A 86 -6.83 12.16 3.09
CA GLY A 86 -5.95 12.22 4.27
C GLY A 86 -6.37 11.35 5.44
N ALA A 87 -7.37 10.46 5.29
CA ALA A 87 -7.79 9.57 6.37
C ALA A 87 -6.72 8.51 6.68
N GLY A 88 -6.57 8.16 7.95
CA GLY A 88 -5.70 7.07 8.40
C GLY A 88 -6.46 5.76 8.52
N LEU A 89 -6.23 4.81 7.61
CA LEU A 89 -6.89 3.49 7.59
C LEU A 89 -5.92 2.34 7.88
N PHE A 90 -4.77 2.60 8.51
CA PHE A 90 -3.75 1.58 8.77
C PHE A 90 -4.36 0.32 9.41
N GLY A 91 -4.21 -0.82 8.75
CA GLY A 91 -4.72 -2.11 9.25
C GLY A 91 -6.24 -2.25 9.28
N ALA A 92 -7.02 -1.36 8.68
CA ALA A 92 -8.48 -1.45 8.66
C ALA A 92 -8.97 -2.63 7.82
N ASN A 93 -10.08 -3.25 8.24
CA ASN A 93 -10.73 -4.28 7.46
C ASN A 93 -11.79 -3.67 6.53
N LEU A 94 -11.51 -3.62 5.23
CA LEU A 94 -12.41 -3.13 4.17
C LEU A 94 -12.98 -4.29 3.33
N SER A 95 -12.92 -5.53 3.82
CA SER A 95 -13.36 -6.69 3.06
C SER A 95 -14.84 -6.57 2.69
N ASN A 96 -15.19 -6.81 1.43
CA ASN A 96 -16.54 -6.65 0.87
C ASN A 96 -17.11 -5.21 0.91
N ALA A 97 -16.32 -4.19 1.26
CA ALA A 97 -16.78 -2.81 1.28
C ALA A 97 -17.06 -2.30 -0.15
N LYS A 98 -18.00 -1.36 -0.28
CA LYS A 98 -18.30 -0.68 -1.55
C LYS A 98 -17.62 0.69 -1.57
N LEU A 99 -16.61 0.85 -2.41
CA LEU A 99 -15.72 2.01 -2.48
C LEU A 99 -15.79 2.72 -3.84
N SER A 100 -16.94 2.68 -4.51
CA SER A 100 -17.09 3.36 -5.81
C SER A 100 -17.06 4.89 -5.66
N ARG A 101 -16.26 5.58 -6.50
CA ARG A 101 -16.09 7.04 -6.49
C ARG A 101 -15.68 7.64 -5.14
N VAL A 102 -14.92 6.88 -4.35
CA VAL A 102 -14.34 7.37 -3.09
C VAL A 102 -13.12 8.23 -3.38
N ASN A 103 -13.00 9.37 -2.69
CA ASN A 103 -11.78 10.17 -2.71
C ASN A 103 -10.76 9.61 -1.71
N LEU A 104 -9.65 9.05 -2.18
CA LEU A 104 -8.57 8.48 -1.37
C LEU A 104 -7.29 9.35 -1.36
N LEU A 105 -7.37 10.61 -1.79
CA LEU A 105 -6.21 11.49 -1.90
C LEU A 105 -5.43 11.58 -0.57
N GLY A 106 -4.21 11.07 -0.54
CA GLY A 106 -3.34 11.09 0.64
C GLY A 106 -3.77 10.15 1.77
N ALA A 107 -4.72 9.25 1.53
CA ALA A 107 -5.17 8.28 2.54
C ALA A 107 -4.08 7.22 2.82
N ASP A 108 -3.96 6.83 4.08
CA ASP A 108 -3.06 5.74 4.51
C ASP A 108 -3.81 4.41 4.58
N LEU A 109 -3.73 3.61 3.53
CA LEU A 109 -4.34 2.27 3.44
C LEU A 109 -3.32 1.14 3.72
N ARG A 110 -2.19 1.44 4.37
CA ARG A 110 -1.18 0.42 4.65
C ARG A 110 -1.79 -0.72 5.46
N ASN A 111 -1.43 -1.95 5.08
CA ASN A 111 -1.91 -3.18 5.73
C ASN A 111 -3.43 -3.35 5.80
N THR A 112 -4.20 -2.66 4.95
CA THR A 112 -5.66 -2.86 4.88
C THR A 112 -6.03 -4.21 4.25
N TYR A 113 -7.23 -4.69 4.58
CA TYR A 113 -7.80 -5.90 3.97
C TYR A 113 -8.89 -5.50 2.97
N LEU A 114 -8.64 -5.67 1.68
CA LEU A 114 -9.53 -5.25 0.59
C LEU A 114 -10.17 -6.44 -0.14
N VAL A 115 -10.16 -7.64 0.45
CA VAL A 115 -10.72 -8.85 -0.18
C VAL A 115 -12.18 -8.60 -0.58
N ASN A 116 -12.49 -8.79 -1.86
CA ASN A 116 -13.81 -8.54 -2.46
C ASN A 116 -14.32 -7.09 -2.35
N ALA A 117 -13.47 -6.13 -1.99
CA ALA A 117 -13.87 -4.73 -1.99
C ALA A 117 -14.14 -4.26 -3.43
N LYS A 118 -15.24 -3.53 -3.61
CA LYS A 118 -15.64 -3.00 -4.91
C LYS A 118 -15.05 -1.61 -5.09
N LEU A 119 -13.93 -1.55 -5.76
CA LEU A 119 -13.18 -0.35 -6.05
C LEU A 119 -13.39 0.00 -7.52
N THR A 120 -14.24 0.98 -7.81
CA THR A 120 -14.63 1.36 -9.18
C THR A 120 -14.60 2.87 -9.29
N ASP A 121 -14.05 3.39 -10.38
CA ASP A 121 -13.89 4.84 -10.60
C ASP A 121 -13.16 5.53 -9.45
N ILE A 122 -12.02 4.96 -9.04
CA ILE A 122 -11.17 5.54 -8.00
C ILE A 122 -9.76 5.79 -8.50
N GLU A 123 -9.16 6.89 -8.03
CA GLU A 123 -7.75 7.17 -8.20
C GLU A 123 -7.01 6.76 -6.93
N VAL A 124 -6.25 5.66 -6.99
CA VAL A 124 -5.44 5.18 -5.85
C VAL A 124 -3.98 5.60 -5.92
N GLU A 125 -3.55 6.30 -6.97
CA GLU A 125 -2.15 6.69 -7.16
C GLU A 125 -1.62 7.56 -6.01
N SER A 126 -2.51 8.28 -5.35
CA SER A 126 -2.20 9.16 -4.21
C SER A 126 -2.45 8.53 -2.85
N ALA A 127 -2.86 7.27 -2.80
CA ALA A 127 -3.08 6.51 -1.58
C ALA A 127 -1.91 5.56 -1.28
N ASN A 128 -1.57 5.41 0.00
CA ASN A 128 -0.54 4.46 0.41
C ASN A 128 -1.14 3.07 0.65
N LEU A 129 -0.98 2.17 -0.31
CA LEU A 129 -1.48 0.79 -0.25
C LEU A 129 -0.41 -0.24 0.18
N GLN A 130 0.75 0.19 0.69
CA GLN A 130 1.82 -0.73 1.02
C GLN A 130 1.36 -1.75 2.07
N GLY A 131 1.50 -3.03 1.74
CA GLY A 131 1.11 -4.13 2.62
C GLY A 131 -0.39 -4.45 2.61
N ALA A 132 -1.22 -3.69 1.86
CA ALA A 132 -2.63 -4.01 1.69
C ALA A 132 -2.81 -5.34 0.95
N THR A 133 -3.82 -6.10 1.34
CA THR A 133 -4.15 -7.43 0.78
C THR A 133 -5.47 -7.37 0.04
N GLY A 134 -5.66 -8.24 -0.96
CA GLY A 134 -6.92 -8.28 -1.73
C GLY A 134 -7.11 -7.11 -2.69
N ILE A 135 -6.03 -6.39 -3.05
CA ILE A 135 -6.07 -5.31 -4.05
C ILE A 135 -6.51 -5.91 -5.40
N SER A 136 -7.56 -5.33 -6.01
CA SER A 136 -8.00 -5.69 -7.36
C SER A 136 -6.99 -5.24 -8.41
N SER A 137 -6.75 -6.06 -9.43
CA SER A 137 -5.87 -5.71 -10.57
C SER A 137 -6.36 -4.50 -11.37
N GLN A 138 -7.61 -4.07 -11.19
CA GLN A 138 -8.20 -2.93 -11.88
C GLN A 138 -7.76 -1.57 -11.33
N ILE A 139 -7.22 -1.52 -10.11
CA ILE A 139 -6.96 -0.24 -9.43
C ILE A 139 -5.49 0.14 -9.35
N ALA A 140 -4.56 -0.80 -9.52
CA ALA A 140 -3.13 -0.49 -9.52
C ALA A 140 -2.48 -0.95 -10.82
N LYS A 141 -1.49 -0.18 -11.28
CA LYS A 141 -0.69 -0.52 -12.47
C LYS A 141 0.16 -1.77 -12.19
N PRO A 142 0.43 -2.62 -13.19
CA PRO A 142 1.33 -3.78 -13.04
C PRO A 142 2.67 -3.41 -12.37
N GLU A 143 3.21 -2.25 -12.74
CA GLU A 143 4.45 -1.68 -12.23
C GLU A 143 4.40 -1.35 -10.73
N GLN A 144 3.25 -0.90 -10.22
CA GLN A 144 3.05 -0.65 -8.79
C GLN A 144 2.98 -1.95 -8.00
N PHE A 145 2.29 -2.96 -8.54
CA PHE A 145 2.30 -4.30 -7.95
C PHE A 145 3.72 -4.87 -7.89
N TYR A 146 4.50 -4.71 -8.97
CA TYR A 146 5.90 -5.12 -8.97
C TYR A 146 6.70 -4.40 -7.86
N ALA A 147 6.58 -3.08 -7.75
CA ALA A 147 7.26 -2.30 -6.72
C ALA A 147 6.87 -2.72 -5.29
N TRP A 148 5.58 -2.97 -5.02
CA TRP A 148 5.15 -3.50 -3.72
C TRP A 148 5.66 -4.91 -3.45
N GLY A 149 5.77 -5.73 -4.51
CA GLY A 149 6.38 -7.06 -4.45
C GLY A 149 7.84 -6.99 -4.02
N VAL A 150 8.63 -6.12 -4.66
CA VAL A 150 10.04 -5.87 -4.29
C VAL A 150 10.16 -5.39 -2.85
N ALA A 151 9.41 -4.36 -2.48
CA ALA A 151 9.44 -3.81 -1.11
C ALA A 151 9.01 -4.83 -0.04
N SER A 152 8.14 -5.78 -0.39
CA SER A 152 7.74 -6.87 0.52
C SER A 152 8.81 -7.95 0.63
N ALA A 153 9.46 -8.29 -0.49
CA ALA A 153 10.55 -9.25 -0.51
C ALA A 153 11.76 -8.76 0.31
N GLU A 154 12.11 -7.47 0.20
CA GLU A 154 13.18 -6.84 0.99
C GLU A 154 12.92 -6.88 2.50
N LYS A 155 11.64 -6.86 2.90
CA LYS A 155 11.23 -7.02 4.30
C LYS A 155 11.17 -8.48 4.76
N GLY A 156 11.48 -9.44 3.90
CA GLY A 156 11.36 -10.88 4.18
C GLY A 156 9.93 -11.42 4.07
N ASN A 157 8.94 -10.61 3.67
CA ASN A 157 7.54 -11.02 3.52
C ASN A 157 7.31 -11.70 2.16
N LEU A 158 7.94 -12.86 1.95
CA LEU A 158 7.96 -13.57 0.65
C LEU A 158 6.57 -14.00 0.15
N GLN A 159 5.69 -14.43 1.06
CA GLN A 159 4.30 -14.76 0.69
C GLN A 159 3.55 -13.55 0.13
N GLN A 160 3.72 -12.39 0.74
CA GLN A 160 3.10 -11.16 0.26
C GLN A 160 3.75 -10.67 -1.05
N ALA A 161 5.08 -10.78 -1.15
CA ALA A 161 5.80 -10.46 -2.38
C ALA A 161 5.29 -11.28 -3.57
N THR A 162 5.15 -12.59 -3.41
CA THR A 162 4.62 -13.47 -4.47
C THR A 162 3.18 -13.15 -4.86
N GLN A 163 2.33 -12.74 -3.90
CA GLN A 163 0.97 -12.26 -4.20
C GLN A 163 1.00 -10.99 -5.05
N TYR A 164 1.85 -10.01 -4.72
CA TYR A 164 2.00 -8.81 -5.54
C TYR A 164 2.55 -9.11 -6.93
N PHE A 165 3.56 -9.97 -7.05
CA PHE A 165 4.07 -10.38 -8.36
C PHE A 165 3.00 -11.13 -9.18
N ASN A 166 2.13 -11.92 -8.55
CA ASN A 166 0.98 -12.52 -9.24
C ASN A 166 0.02 -11.47 -9.79
N GLN A 167 -0.29 -10.41 -9.02
CA GLN A 167 -1.13 -9.31 -9.51
C GLN A 167 -0.47 -8.57 -10.68
N ALA A 168 0.83 -8.30 -10.60
CA ALA A 168 1.59 -7.70 -11.69
C ALA A 168 1.51 -8.53 -12.98
N ILE A 169 1.72 -9.85 -12.87
CA ILE A 169 1.66 -10.79 -13.99
C ILE A 169 0.25 -10.90 -14.57
N ASN A 170 -0.78 -10.95 -13.72
CA ASN A 170 -2.17 -11.00 -14.18
C ASN A 170 -2.57 -9.74 -14.96
N ALA A 171 -2.06 -8.57 -14.53
CA ALA A 171 -2.32 -7.31 -15.20
C ALA A 171 -1.44 -7.11 -16.47
N LYS A 172 -0.24 -7.70 -16.51
CA LYS A 172 0.71 -7.65 -17.62
C LYS A 172 1.36 -9.02 -17.86
N PRO A 173 0.73 -9.91 -18.66
CA PRO A 173 1.20 -11.28 -18.83
C PRO A 173 2.60 -11.45 -19.45
N ASP A 174 3.11 -10.41 -20.12
CA ASP A 174 4.46 -10.34 -20.70
C ASP A 174 5.48 -9.66 -19.77
N TYR A 175 5.16 -9.45 -18.48
CA TYR A 175 6.06 -8.81 -17.52
C TYR A 175 7.20 -9.74 -17.05
N ALA A 176 8.25 -9.87 -17.87
CA ALA A 176 9.38 -10.76 -17.64
C ALA A 176 10.04 -10.60 -16.25
N GLY A 177 10.28 -9.35 -15.83
CA GLY A 177 10.83 -9.03 -14.51
C GLY A 177 9.98 -9.55 -13.36
N ALA A 178 8.64 -9.46 -13.45
CA ALA A 178 7.73 -9.96 -12.43
C ALA A 178 7.77 -11.49 -12.29
N TYR A 179 7.92 -12.23 -13.39
CA TYR A 179 8.14 -13.68 -13.33
C TYR A 179 9.47 -14.00 -12.65
N LEU A 180 10.56 -13.36 -13.05
CA LEU A 180 11.87 -13.61 -12.45
C LEU A 180 11.87 -13.30 -10.94
N ALA A 181 11.31 -12.16 -10.55
CA ALA A 181 11.17 -11.75 -9.14
C ALA A 181 10.31 -12.72 -8.33
N ARG A 182 9.19 -13.20 -8.89
CA ARG A 182 8.37 -14.26 -8.26
C ARG A 182 9.16 -15.56 -8.11
N GLY A 183 9.94 -15.94 -9.12
CA GLY A 183 10.79 -17.12 -9.08
C GLY A 183 11.83 -17.05 -7.97
N ILE A 184 12.49 -15.90 -7.80
CA ILE A 184 13.44 -15.65 -6.71
C ILE A 184 12.72 -15.77 -5.35
N ALA A 185 11.58 -15.12 -5.18
CA ALA A 185 10.82 -15.22 -3.93
C ALA A 185 10.40 -16.67 -3.62
N ARG A 186 9.98 -17.44 -4.62
CA ARG A 186 9.64 -18.88 -4.48
C ARG A 186 10.84 -19.73 -4.09
N TYR A 187 12.02 -19.46 -4.65
CA TYR A 187 13.25 -20.17 -4.29
C TYR A 187 13.57 -20.00 -2.80
N HIS A 188 13.46 -18.79 -2.27
CA HIS A 188 13.62 -18.53 -0.82
C HIS A 188 12.53 -19.17 0.05
N MET A 189 11.38 -19.47 -0.54
CA MET A 189 10.32 -20.25 0.11
C MET A 189 10.49 -21.77 -0.07
N LEU A 190 11.65 -22.23 -0.57
CA LEU A 190 11.96 -23.64 -0.85
C LEU A 190 11.07 -24.29 -1.95
N ASP A 191 10.43 -23.48 -2.78
CA ASP A 191 9.70 -23.92 -3.98
C ASP A 191 10.62 -23.87 -5.21
N SER A 192 11.64 -24.73 -5.24
CA SER A 192 12.61 -24.80 -6.35
C SER A 192 11.95 -25.13 -7.69
N LYS A 193 10.87 -25.92 -7.67
CA LYS A 193 10.13 -26.29 -8.89
C LYS A 193 9.42 -25.08 -9.49
N GLY A 194 8.66 -24.34 -8.68
CA GLY A 194 7.97 -23.13 -9.11
C GLY A 194 8.96 -22.02 -9.50
N ALA A 195 10.07 -21.88 -8.76
CA ALA A 195 11.14 -20.95 -9.09
C ALA A 195 11.74 -21.23 -10.48
N PHE A 196 12.03 -22.49 -10.78
CA PHE A 196 12.60 -22.88 -12.07
C PHE A 196 11.62 -22.66 -13.24
N GLN A 197 10.32 -22.92 -13.01
CA GLN A 197 9.28 -22.65 -14.00
C GLN A 197 9.17 -21.16 -14.33
N ASP A 198 9.17 -20.31 -13.31
CA ASP A 198 9.13 -18.86 -13.47
C ASP A 198 10.37 -18.33 -14.18
N ALA A 199 11.56 -18.79 -13.80
CA ALA A 199 12.81 -18.42 -14.44
C ALA A 199 12.85 -18.82 -15.93
N GLN A 200 12.34 -20.01 -16.27
CA GLN A 200 12.22 -20.44 -17.67
C GLN A 200 11.28 -19.56 -18.48
N PHE A 201 10.15 -19.15 -17.90
CA PHE A 201 9.20 -18.30 -18.57
C PHE A 201 9.75 -16.89 -18.76
N ALA A 202 10.33 -16.30 -17.71
CA ALA A 202 11.02 -15.01 -17.76
C ALA A 202 12.11 -14.99 -18.84
N LYS A 203 12.94 -16.04 -18.92
CA LYS A 203 13.98 -16.20 -19.95
C LYS A 203 13.40 -16.11 -21.38
N LYS A 204 12.26 -16.77 -21.64
CA LYS A 204 11.59 -16.72 -22.96
C LYS A 204 11.12 -15.30 -23.27
N LEU A 205 10.52 -14.61 -22.30
CA LEU A 205 10.06 -13.23 -22.45
C LEU A 205 11.22 -12.27 -22.68
N PHE A 206 12.27 -12.29 -21.85
CA PHE A 206 13.46 -11.44 -22.02
C PHE A 206 14.11 -11.63 -23.41
N LYS A 207 14.21 -12.88 -23.89
CA LYS A 207 14.68 -13.16 -25.26
C LYS A 207 13.79 -12.50 -26.32
N SER A 208 12.47 -12.59 -26.17
CA SER A 208 11.52 -11.96 -27.11
C SER A 208 11.57 -10.44 -27.07
N GLN A 209 11.84 -9.87 -25.89
CA GLN A 209 11.95 -8.44 -25.63
C GLN A 209 13.32 -7.86 -25.98
N LYS A 210 14.28 -8.72 -26.38
CA LYS A 210 15.68 -8.35 -26.63
C LYS A 210 16.37 -7.74 -25.39
N ASP A 211 15.90 -8.09 -24.20
CA ASP A 211 16.52 -7.71 -22.94
C ASP A 211 17.66 -8.70 -22.62
N ILE A 212 18.88 -8.32 -23.02
CA ILE A 212 20.07 -9.15 -22.84
C ILE A 212 20.41 -9.33 -21.36
N THR A 213 20.27 -8.26 -20.57
CA THR A 213 20.61 -8.31 -19.15
C THR A 213 19.62 -9.21 -18.41
N GLY A 214 18.31 -9.03 -18.60
CA GLY A 214 17.29 -9.89 -18.01
C GLY A 214 17.43 -11.35 -18.45
N LEU A 215 17.80 -11.61 -19.71
CA LEU A 215 18.07 -12.95 -20.22
C LEU A 215 19.23 -13.63 -19.47
N GLN A 216 20.35 -12.92 -19.29
CA GLN A 216 21.51 -13.42 -18.56
C GLN A 216 21.19 -13.65 -17.09
N THR A 217 20.48 -12.72 -16.44
CA THR A 217 20.03 -12.87 -15.05
C THR A 217 19.15 -14.09 -14.87
N ALA A 218 18.19 -14.33 -15.76
CA ALA A 218 17.33 -15.51 -15.70
C ALA A 218 18.14 -16.81 -15.90
N GLN A 219 19.13 -16.83 -16.78
CA GLN A 219 20.00 -17.99 -16.99
C GLN A 219 20.88 -18.30 -15.78
N ALA A 220 21.48 -17.26 -15.19
CA ALA A 220 22.29 -17.40 -13.98
C ALA A 220 21.44 -17.94 -12.82
N PHE A 221 20.24 -17.40 -12.63
CA PHE A 221 19.32 -17.87 -11.60
C PHE A 221 18.85 -19.32 -11.82
N MET A 222 18.64 -19.75 -13.07
CA MET A 222 18.33 -21.15 -13.36
C MET A 222 19.48 -22.10 -12.98
N LEU A 223 20.73 -21.69 -13.17
CA LEU A 223 21.91 -22.48 -12.80
C LEU A 223 22.04 -22.61 -11.27
N GLU A 224 21.77 -21.54 -10.54
CA GLU A 224 21.72 -21.51 -9.07
C GLU A 224 20.75 -22.56 -8.53
N ILE A 225 19.50 -22.58 -9.02
CA ILE A 225 18.46 -23.54 -8.57
C ILE A 225 18.91 -25.00 -8.74
N GLN A 226 19.71 -25.29 -9.76
CA GLN A 226 20.16 -26.64 -10.10
C GLN A 226 21.43 -27.07 -9.36
N THR A 227 22.13 -26.14 -8.71
CA THR A 227 23.41 -26.42 -8.05
C THR A 227 23.14 -27.08 -6.69
N PRO A 228 23.67 -28.30 -6.41
CA PRO A 228 23.47 -28.98 -5.13
C PRO A 228 24.01 -28.15 -3.95
N GLN A 229 23.25 -28.08 -2.85
CA GLN A 229 23.61 -27.34 -1.64
C GLN A 229 24.77 -28.00 -0.84
N GLU A 230 25.14 -29.25 -1.16
CA GLU A 230 26.24 -29.96 -0.51
C GLU A 230 27.58 -29.64 -1.15
N GLY A 231 28.41 -28.88 -0.42
CA GLY A 231 29.83 -28.70 -0.74
C GLY A 231 30.17 -27.39 -1.44
N LYS A 232 30.03 -26.26 -0.74
CA LYS A 232 30.77 -25.02 -1.06
C LYS A 232 32.29 -25.20 -0.84
N VAL A 233 32.92 -26.10 -1.60
CA VAL A 233 34.38 -26.14 -1.78
C VAL A 233 34.68 -26.50 -3.23
N ARG A 234 34.81 -25.48 -4.07
CA ARG A 234 35.81 -25.32 -5.15
C ARG A 234 35.64 -23.92 -5.79
N PRO A 235 36.61 -23.00 -5.63
CA PRO A 235 36.56 -21.71 -6.31
C PRO A 235 37.06 -21.87 -7.75
N SER A 236 36.16 -21.82 -8.72
CA SER A 236 36.54 -21.54 -10.12
C SER A 236 35.41 -21.00 -11.01
N LYS A 237 34.15 -20.97 -10.56
CA LYS A 237 33.04 -20.35 -11.29
C LYS A 237 32.32 -19.32 -10.41
N PRO A 238 32.00 -18.13 -10.93
CA PRO A 238 31.19 -17.15 -10.22
C PRO A 238 29.83 -17.76 -9.86
N ASP A 239 29.41 -17.61 -8.61
CA ASP A 239 28.07 -17.98 -8.17
C ASP A 239 27.04 -16.93 -8.62
N PHE A 240 25.74 -17.21 -8.51
CA PHE A 240 24.70 -16.26 -8.88
C PHE A 240 24.84 -14.92 -8.13
N VAL A 241 25.23 -14.96 -6.85
CA VAL A 241 25.51 -13.76 -6.05
C VAL A 241 26.70 -12.97 -6.58
N ASP A 242 27.75 -13.64 -7.06
CA ASP A 242 28.92 -12.97 -7.67
C ASP A 242 28.54 -12.28 -8.99
N PHE A 243 27.54 -12.81 -9.69
CA PHE A 243 27.04 -12.26 -10.96
C PHE A 243 26.14 -11.04 -10.76
N VAL A 244 25.28 -11.04 -9.74
CA VAL A 244 24.22 -10.02 -9.57
C VAL A 244 24.42 -9.07 -8.38
N GLY A 245 25.45 -9.31 -7.56
CA GLY A 245 25.80 -8.58 -6.35
C GLY A 245 24.95 -8.97 -5.14
N SER A 246 23.63 -8.76 -5.21
CA SER A 246 22.68 -9.09 -4.15
C SER A 246 21.29 -9.39 -4.72
N LEU A 247 20.45 -10.09 -3.95
CA LEU A 247 19.06 -10.32 -4.35
C LEU A 247 18.27 -9.02 -4.49
N SER A 248 18.58 -8.03 -3.65
CA SER A 248 17.99 -6.69 -3.73
C SER A 248 18.33 -6.02 -5.07
N SER A 249 19.59 -6.07 -5.52
CA SER A 249 19.97 -5.48 -6.81
C SER A 249 19.29 -6.15 -8.00
N VAL A 250 19.06 -7.47 -7.95
CA VAL A 250 18.30 -8.18 -9.00
C VAL A 250 16.85 -7.68 -9.06
N LEU A 251 16.20 -7.56 -7.91
CA LEU A 251 14.80 -7.14 -7.83
C LEU A 251 14.62 -5.69 -8.23
N LEU A 252 15.55 -4.81 -7.86
CA LEU A 252 15.53 -3.39 -8.21
C LEU A 252 15.80 -3.15 -9.71
N GLN A 253 16.51 -4.05 -10.39
CA GLN A 253 16.89 -3.90 -11.81
C GLN A 253 15.68 -3.72 -12.74
N PHE A 254 14.53 -4.30 -12.42
CA PHE A 254 13.33 -4.28 -13.27
C PHE A 254 12.24 -3.32 -12.77
N LEU A 255 12.59 -2.42 -11.85
CA LEU A 255 11.71 -1.30 -11.50
C LEU A 255 11.63 -0.34 -12.70
N PRO A 256 10.42 0.08 -13.07
CA PRO A 256 10.24 1.18 -14.01
C PRO A 256 10.57 2.48 -13.28
N PHE A 257 11.64 3.14 -13.68
CA PHE A 257 11.95 4.51 -13.25
C PHE A 257 11.13 5.52 -14.05
#